data_AF-A0A518KDI3-F1
#
_entry.id   AF-A0A518KDI3-F1
#
_cell.length_a   1.000
_cell.length_b   1.000
_cell.length_c   1.000
_cell.angle_alpha   90.00
_cell.angle_beta   90.00
_cell.angle_gamma   90.00
#
_symmetry.space_group_name_H-M   'P 1'
#
loop_
_entity.id
_entity.type
_entity.pdbx_description
1 polymer ?
#
loop_
_entity_poly.entity_id
_entity_poly.type
_entity_poly.pdbx_seq_one_letter_code
_entity_poly.pdbx_strand_id
1 'polypeptide(L)'
;MDEVKKKVLLDLFVSPWTLVPTVAGLSAWMLSWGAGGNLTLNLIGLAGVLIGAGVQASRLIFGVEKLTEQAHNYQEAKKQADRRAHLDALAMKLTQDSDERDEECLRRLRALHELFEEDPPRSAATIAIRDNVRRLFDASVRHLEYSHELWEKSRKLPPGTRAPLLEQRSAAVDEVVLTVNHLMRTVERYNALQAKRDNNDNEDLAKLREELDATIEVARRADERMESLGESRVYDEKEFE
;
A
#
# COMPACT_ATOMS: atom_id res chain seq x y z
N MET A 1 10.73 6.35 23.18
CA MET A 1 9.41 5.70 23.29
C MET A 1 8.43 6.77 23.72
N ASP A 2 7.51 7.15 22.85
CA ASP A 2 6.65 8.32 23.04
C ASP A 2 5.66 8.15 24.19
N GLU A 3 5.49 9.22 24.97
CA GLU A 3 4.62 9.34 26.14
C GLU A 3 3.17 8.92 25.85
N VAL A 4 2.73 9.09 24.59
CA VAL A 4 1.44 8.66 24.07
C VAL A 4 1.28 7.13 24.10
N LYS A 5 2.33 6.37 23.73
CA LYS A 5 2.30 4.90 23.74
C LYS A 5 2.17 4.35 25.16
N LYS A 6 2.78 5.03 26.15
CA LYS A 6 2.70 4.65 27.57
C LYS A 6 1.30 4.89 28.15
N LYS A 7 0.67 6.01 27.82
CA LYS A 7 -0.68 6.36 28.30
C LYS A 7 -1.76 5.43 27.74
N VAL A 8 -1.66 5.07 26.46
CA VAL A 8 -2.63 4.18 25.80
C VAL A 8 -2.48 2.72 26.28
N LEU A 9 -1.26 2.26 26.53
CA LEU A 9 -1.03 0.95 27.15
C LEU A 9 -1.58 0.88 28.59
N LEU A 10 -1.50 1.99 29.34
CA LEU A 10 -2.05 2.06 30.70
C LEU A 10 -3.58 2.03 30.68
N ASP A 11 -4.22 2.76 29.77
CA ASP A 11 -5.69 2.75 29.60
C ASP A 11 -6.22 1.38 29.14
N LEU A 12 -5.44 0.64 28.33
CA LEU A 12 -5.81 -0.71 27.91
C LEU A 12 -5.75 -1.72 29.07
N PHE A 13 -4.80 -1.54 30.01
CA PHE A 13 -4.67 -2.38 31.20
C PHE A 13 -5.66 -2.01 32.33
N VAL A 14 -6.19 -0.78 32.35
CA VAL A 14 -7.07 -0.25 33.41
C VAL A 14 -8.49 -0.03 32.89
N SER A 15 -8.98 -0.89 31.98
CA SER A 15 -10.40 -0.83 31.60
C SER A 15 -11.28 -1.39 32.75
N PRO A 16 -12.31 -0.67 33.24
CA PRO A 16 -13.17 -1.11 34.36
C PRO A 16 -13.84 -2.47 34.14
N TRP A 17 -13.98 -2.92 32.89
CA TRP A 17 -14.67 -4.15 32.52
C TRP A 17 -13.79 -5.42 32.59
N THR A 18 -12.46 -5.28 32.69
CA THR A 18 -11.52 -6.43 32.86
C THR A 18 -11.19 -6.70 34.33
N LEU A 19 -11.42 -5.74 35.22
CA LEU A 19 -11.26 -5.89 36.67
C LEU A 19 -12.37 -6.72 37.31
N VAL A 20 -13.61 -6.63 36.81
CA VAL A 20 -14.76 -7.32 37.43
C VAL A 20 -14.64 -8.84 37.41
N PRO A 21 -14.30 -9.51 36.28
CA PRO A 21 -14.21 -10.98 36.25
C PRO A 21 -12.98 -11.51 36.99
N THR A 22 -11.86 -10.78 36.94
CA THR A 22 -10.60 -11.17 37.59
C THR A 22 -10.70 -11.04 39.11
N VAL A 23 -11.29 -9.95 39.61
CA VAL A 23 -11.55 -9.76 41.04
C VAL A 23 -12.65 -10.72 41.50
N ALA A 24 -13.74 -10.89 40.76
CA ALA A 24 -14.80 -11.84 41.12
C ALA A 24 -14.29 -13.29 41.15
N GLY A 25 -13.43 -13.69 40.21
CA GLY A 25 -12.78 -14.99 40.19
C GLY A 25 -11.84 -15.22 41.37
N LEU A 26 -10.99 -14.23 41.69
CA LEU A 26 -10.10 -14.29 42.87
C LEU A 26 -10.90 -14.30 44.18
N SER A 27 -11.99 -13.54 44.28
CA SER A 27 -12.89 -13.54 45.44
C SER A 27 -13.60 -14.89 45.62
N ALA A 28 -14.08 -15.50 44.53
CA ALA A 28 -14.69 -16.84 44.58
C ALA A 28 -13.68 -17.93 44.95
N TRP A 29 -12.42 -17.79 44.51
CA TRP A 29 -11.34 -18.73 44.84
C TRP A 29 -10.93 -18.64 46.31
N MET A 30 -10.85 -17.42 46.87
CA MET A 30 -10.65 -17.22 48.31
C MET A 30 -11.81 -17.76 49.16
N LEU A 31 -13.07 -17.60 48.71
CA LEU A 31 -14.24 -18.15 49.39
C LEU A 31 -14.28 -19.69 49.35
N SER A 32 -13.82 -20.32 48.26
CA SER A 32 -13.70 -21.78 48.15
C SER A 32 -12.67 -22.36 49.15
N TRP A 33 -11.58 -21.64 49.38
CA TRP A 33 -10.55 -22.03 50.35
C TRP A 33 -11.05 -21.94 51.80
N GLY A 34 -11.94 -20.99 52.11
CA GLY A 34 -12.57 -20.83 53.42
C GLY A 34 -13.72 -21.80 53.73
N ALA A 35 -14.32 -22.43 52.71
CA ALA A 35 -15.51 -23.28 52.85
C ALA A 35 -15.20 -24.81 52.86
N GLY A 36 -13.94 -25.21 53.00
CA GLY A 36 -13.57 -26.62 53.19
C GLY A 36 -13.32 -27.44 51.91
N GLY A 37 -13.11 -26.79 50.76
CA GLY A 37 -12.56 -27.47 49.57
C GLY A 37 -13.52 -28.40 48.83
N ASN A 38 -14.64 -27.87 48.33
CA ASN A 38 -15.54 -28.63 47.46
C ASN A 38 -14.97 -28.74 46.03
N LEU A 39 -14.74 -29.97 45.55
CA LEU A 39 -14.12 -30.30 44.26
C LEU A 39 -14.86 -29.64 43.06
N THR A 40 -16.19 -29.58 43.11
CA THR A 40 -17.02 -29.01 42.02
C THR A 40 -16.84 -27.49 41.90
N LEU A 41 -16.79 -26.78 43.04
CA LEU A 41 -16.53 -25.35 43.09
C LEU A 41 -15.09 -25.00 42.65
N ASN A 42 -14.11 -25.85 42.99
CA ASN A 42 -12.73 -25.68 42.54
C ASN A 42 -12.58 -25.88 41.02
N LEU A 43 -13.27 -26.87 40.43
CA LEU A 43 -13.27 -27.11 38.98
C LEU A 43 -13.95 -25.98 38.21
N ILE A 44 -15.10 -25.49 38.69
CA ILE A 44 -15.80 -24.34 38.08
C ILE A 44 -14.95 -23.07 38.19
N GLY A 45 -14.31 -22.84 39.34
CA GLY A 45 -13.39 -21.73 39.54
C GLY A 45 -12.18 -21.79 38.61
N LEU A 46 -11.53 -22.97 38.50
CA LEU A 46 -10.40 -23.19 37.59
C LEU A 46 -10.81 -22.99 36.13
N ALA A 47 -11.95 -23.55 35.70
CA ALA A 47 -12.45 -23.40 34.35
C ALA A 47 -12.78 -21.93 34.03
N GLY A 48 -13.38 -21.20 34.97
CA GLY A 48 -13.66 -19.77 34.84
C GLY A 48 -12.39 -18.93 34.70
N VAL A 49 -11.35 -19.22 35.50
CA VAL A 49 -10.05 -18.54 35.40
C VAL A 49 -9.36 -18.85 34.06
N LEU A 50 -9.39 -20.10 33.60
CA LEU A 50 -8.78 -20.49 32.32
C LEU A 50 -9.51 -19.89 31.11
N ILE A 51 -10.85 -19.88 31.12
CA ILE A 51 -11.65 -19.24 30.07
C ILE A 51 -11.43 -17.72 30.09
N GLY A 52 -11.44 -17.10 31.27
CA GLY A 52 -11.17 -15.67 31.43
C GLY A 52 -9.76 -15.29 30.96
N ALA A 53 -8.76 -16.09 31.30
CA ALA A 53 -7.38 -15.93 30.84
C ALA A 53 -7.27 -16.11 29.32
N GLY A 54 -7.95 -17.09 28.74
CA GLY A 54 -7.99 -17.31 27.29
C GLY A 54 -8.64 -16.17 26.52
N VAL A 55 -9.79 -15.67 27.00
CA VAL A 55 -10.46 -14.51 26.40
C VAL A 55 -9.61 -13.25 26.53
N GLN A 56 -8.97 -13.02 27.68
CA GLN A 56 -8.07 -11.88 27.88
C GLN A 56 -6.83 -11.96 26.99
N ALA A 57 -6.22 -13.15 26.86
CA ALA A 57 -5.08 -13.37 25.98
C ALA A 57 -5.44 -13.13 24.51
N SER A 58 -6.59 -13.63 24.05
CA SER A 58 -7.07 -13.40 22.68
C SER A 58 -7.29 -11.91 22.38
N ARG A 59 -7.87 -11.16 23.32
CA ARG A 59 -8.06 -9.71 23.18
C ARG A 59 -6.75 -8.93 23.21
N LEU A 60 -5.75 -9.37 23.98
CA LEU A 60 -4.42 -8.74 23.97
C LEU A 60 -3.70 -8.98 22.65
N ILE A 61 -3.76 -10.20 22.10
CA ILE A 61 -3.12 -10.53 20.82
C ILE A 61 -3.78 -9.73 19.68
N PHE A 62 -5.09 -9.83 19.52
CA PHE A 62 -5.81 -9.13 18.43
C PHE A 62 -5.95 -7.61 18.66
N GLY A 63 -5.92 -7.15 19.91
CA GLY A 63 -6.03 -5.74 20.26
C GLY A 63 -4.73 -4.97 20.01
N VAL A 64 -3.58 -5.60 20.25
CA VAL A 64 -2.27 -5.01 19.96
C VAL A 64 -2.02 -4.88 18.47
N GLU A 65 -2.46 -5.86 17.66
CA GLU A 65 -2.39 -5.77 16.19
C GLU A 65 -3.19 -4.57 15.67
N LYS A 66 -4.48 -4.46 16.04
CA LYS A 66 -5.33 -3.33 15.64
C LYS A 66 -4.79 -1.99 16.11
N LEU A 67 -4.26 -1.92 17.34
CA LEU A 67 -3.69 -0.69 17.87
C LEU A 67 -2.39 -0.31 17.15
N THR A 68 -1.56 -1.30 16.80
CA THR A 68 -0.32 -1.09 16.05
C THR A 68 -0.62 -0.64 14.62
N GLU A 69 -1.59 -1.27 13.97
CA GLU A 69 -2.09 -0.91 12.64
C GLU A 69 -2.66 0.52 12.63
N GLN A 70 -3.53 0.86 13.60
CA GLN A 70 -4.06 2.22 13.73
C GLN A 70 -2.97 3.25 14.00
N ALA A 71 -2.01 2.94 14.87
CA ALA A 71 -0.89 3.83 15.14
C ALA A 71 0.00 4.03 13.90
N HIS A 72 0.21 2.97 13.11
CA HIS A 72 0.97 3.03 11.87
C HIS A 72 0.24 3.89 10.82
N ASN A 73 -1.04 3.58 10.57
CA ASN A 73 -1.88 4.32 9.61
C ASN A 73 -2.01 5.80 10.00
N TYR A 74 -2.14 6.10 11.29
CA TYR A 74 -2.17 7.48 11.79
C TYR A 74 -0.85 8.21 11.52
N GLN A 75 0.29 7.55 11.73
CA GLN A 75 1.60 8.14 11.45
C GLN A 75 1.81 8.38 9.95
N GLU A 76 1.38 7.45 9.10
CA GLU A 76 1.47 7.61 7.64
C GLU A 76 0.55 8.72 7.13
N ALA A 77 -0.71 8.73 7.55
CA ALA A 77 -1.67 9.78 7.20
C ALA A 77 -1.17 11.16 7.66
N LYS A 78 -0.61 11.25 8.86
CA LYS A 78 -0.02 12.51 9.36
C LYS A 78 1.17 12.96 8.51
N LYS A 79 2.09 12.05 8.16
CA LYS A 79 3.23 12.38 7.29
C LYS A 79 2.78 12.87 5.92
N GLN A 80 1.76 12.23 5.33
CA GLN A 80 1.20 12.65 4.06
C GLN A 80 0.54 14.03 4.16
N ALA A 81 -0.22 14.28 5.21
CA ALA A 81 -0.86 15.58 5.46
C ALA A 81 0.18 16.70 5.64
N ASP A 82 1.21 16.47 6.46
CA ASP A 82 2.29 17.43 6.68
C ASP A 82 3.04 17.73 5.37
N ARG A 83 3.30 16.71 4.55
CA ARG A 83 3.93 16.88 3.23
C ARG A 83 3.05 17.67 2.28
N ARG A 84 1.74 17.38 2.21
CA ARG A 84 0.79 18.15 1.38
C ARG A 84 0.74 19.62 1.78
N ALA A 85 0.61 19.89 3.08
CA ALA A 85 0.62 21.25 3.61
C ALA A 85 1.91 22.01 3.29
N HIS A 86 3.06 21.33 3.39
CA HIS A 86 4.35 21.90 3.01
C HIS A 86 4.43 22.25 1.52
N LEU A 87 3.98 21.36 0.65
CA LEU A 87 3.95 21.60 -0.79
C LEU A 87 2.99 22.75 -1.14
N ASP A 88 1.84 22.85 -0.48
CA ASP A 88 0.86 23.92 -0.71
C ASP A 88 1.39 25.28 -0.27
N ALA A 89 2.09 25.32 0.87
CA ALA A 89 2.81 26.51 1.29
C ALA A 89 3.89 26.91 0.28
N LEU A 90 4.62 25.95 -0.30
CA LEU A 90 5.58 26.22 -1.37
C LEU A 90 4.90 26.75 -2.63
N ALA A 91 3.80 26.13 -3.08
CA ALA A 91 3.04 26.59 -4.24
C ALA A 91 2.60 28.05 -4.08
N MET A 92 2.03 28.40 -2.92
CA MET A 92 1.63 29.78 -2.62
C MET A 92 2.81 30.77 -2.66
N LYS A 93 4.01 30.35 -2.27
CA LYS A 93 5.22 31.18 -2.35
C LYS A 93 5.68 31.35 -3.79
N LEU A 94 5.67 30.29 -4.59
CA LEU A 94 6.09 30.32 -5.99
C LEU A 94 5.13 31.17 -6.85
N THR A 95 3.83 31.20 -6.56
CA THR A 95 2.87 32.08 -7.25
C THR A 95 3.13 33.58 -6.99
N GLN A 96 3.87 33.94 -5.93
CA GLN A 96 4.29 35.33 -5.71
C GLN A 96 5.48 35.72 -6.60
N ASP A 97 6.18 34.73 -7.15
CA ASP A 97 7.23 34.92 -8.14
C ASP A 97 6.60 35.14 -9.53
N SER A 98 7.30 35.85 -10.41
CA SER A 98 6.82 36.14 -11.76
C SER A 98 7.30 35.12 -12.80
N ASP A 99 7.74 33.93 -12.36
CA ASP A 99 8.18 32.85 -13.25
C ASP A 99 7.17 31.69 -13.22
N GLU A 100 6.37 31.60 -14.28
CA GLU A 100 5.34 30.58 -14.46
C GLU A 100 5.92 29.14 -14.47
N ARG A 101 7.24 28.99 -14.74
CA ARG A 101 7.90 27.69 -14.80
C ARG A 101 7.98 27.00 -13.44
N ASP A 102 8.08 27.76 -12.36
CA ASP A 102 8.22 27.23 -11.00
C ASP A 102 6.95 26.51 -10.55
N GLU A 103 5.80 27.17 -10.75
CA GLU A 103 4.48 26.62 -10.43
C GLU A 103 4.16 25.39 -11.29
N GLU A 104 4.42 25.48 -12.60
CA GLU A 104 4.17 24.39 -13.53
C GLU A 104 5.03 23.15 -13.21
N CYS A 105 6.31 23.35 -12.84
CA CYS A 105 7.18 22.25 -12.42
C CYS A 105 6.66 21.57 -11.14
N LEU A 106 6.27 22.35 -10.13
CA LEU A 106 5.72 21.80 -8.90
C LEU A 106 4.43 21.00 -9.15
N ARG A 107 3.54 21.52 -10.02
CA ARG A 107 2.31 20.83 -10.42
C ARG A 107 2.60 19.50 -11.10
N ARG A 108 3.54 19.46 -12.05
CA ARG A 108 3.96 18.22 -12.73
C ARG A 108 4.60 17.23 -11.76
N LEU A 109 5.45 17.69 -10.85
CA LEU A 109 6.07 16.85 -9.83
C LEU A 109 5.03 16.17 -8.94
N ARG A 110 3.98 16.90 -8.52
CA ARG A 110 2.87 16.33 -7.74
C ARG A 110 2.14 15.24 -8.51
N ALA A 111 1.74 15.53 -9.75
CA ALA A 111 1.05 14.55 -10.59
C ALA A 111 1.88 13.28 -10.81
N LEU A 112 3.20 13.42 -11.05
CA LEU A 112 4.10 12.28 -11.17
C LEU A 112 4.20 11.49 -9.86
N HIS A 113 4.30 12.18 -8.72
CA HIS A 113 4.39 11.52 -7.42
C HIS A 113 3.12 10.74 -7.08
N GLU A 114 1.94 11.34 -7.30
CA GLU A 114 0.64 10.72 -7.09
C GLU A 114 0.49 9.44 -7.93
N LEU A 115 0.84 9.51 -9.23
CA LEU A 115 0.80 8.36 -10.13
C LEU A 115 1.64 7.18 -9.61
N PHE A 116 2.79 7.43 -8.97
CA PHE A 116 3.64 6.37 -8.43
C PHE A 116 3.18 5.85 -7.07
N GLU A 117 2.43 6.62 -6.30
CA GLU A 117 1.92 6.21 -5.00
C GLU A 117 0.61 5.40 -5.11
N GLU A 118 -0.22 5.67 -6.13
CA GLU A 118 -1.49 4.97 -6.36
C GLU A 118 -1.33 3.46 -6.63
N ASP A 119 -0.30 3.05 -7.38
CA ASP A 119 -0.11 1.66 -7.78
C ASP A 119 0.84 0.89 -6.84
N PRO A 120 0.39 -0.12 -6.05
CA PRO A 120 1.28 -0.86 -5.15
C PRO A 120 2.41 -1.56 -5.94
N PRO A 121 3.66 -1.49 -5.44
CA PRO A 121 4.81 -1.99 -6.18
C PRO A 121 4.77 -3.52 -6.27
N ARG A 122 4.76 -4.06 -7.50
CA ARG A 122 4.66 -5.51 -7.76
C ARG A 122 6.00 -6.25 -7.80
N SER A 123 7.12 -5.52 -7.74
CA SER A 123 8.47 -6.10 -7.83
C SER A 123 9.52 -5.24 -7.12
N ALA A 124 10.64 -5.84 -6.72
CA ALA A 124 11.78 -5.12 -6.14
C ALA A 124 12.31 -3.99 -7.05
N ALA A 125 12.26 -4.19 -8.38
CA ALA A 125 12.59 -3.15 -9.34
C ALA A 125 11.62 -1.95 -9.26
N THR A 126 10.32 -2.21 -9.08
CA THR A 126 9.31 -1.15 -8.93
C THR A 126 9.49 -0.37 -7.63
N ILE A 127 9.88 -1.05 -6.54
CA ILE A 127 10.23 -0.41 -5.27
C ILE A 127 11.44 0.53 -5.46
N ALA A 128 12.51 0.06 -6.11
CA ALA A 128 13.70 0.87 -6.36
C ALA A 128 13.41 2.10 -7.26
N ILE A 129 12.56 1.93 -8.28
CA ILE A 129 12.12 3.04 -9.13
C ILE A 129 11.34 4.07 -8.30
N ARG A 130 10.38 3.63 -7.46
CA ARG A 130 9.62 4.53 -6.59
C ARG A 130 10.53 5.29 -5.63
N ASP A 131 11.50 4.63 -5.01
CA ASP A 131 12.47 5.27 -4.12
C ASP A 131 13.28 6.35 -4.85
N ASN A 132 13.73 6.06 -6.08
CA ASN A 132 14.45 7.04 -6.89
C ASN A 132 13.58 8.22 -7.30
N VAL A 133 12.33 7.97 -7.70
CA VAL A 133 11.36 9.03 -8.03
C VAL A 133 11.13 9.93 -6.82
N ARG A 134 10.94 9.34 -5.62
CA ARG A 134 10.76 10.10 -4.38
C ARG A 134 11.98 10.95 -4.04
N ARG A 135 13.19 10.43 -4.22
CA ARG A 135 14.43 11.19 -4.01
C ARG A 135 14.56 12.36 -4.99
N LEU A 136 14.22 12.13 -6.26
CA LEU A 136 14.23 13.17 -7.29
C LEU A 136 13.17 14.23 -7.01
N PHE A 137 11.96 13.83 -6.65
CA PHE A 137 10.89 14.74 -6.21
C PHE A 137 11.36 15.62 -5.04
N ASP A 138 11.92 15.02 -3.99
CA ASP A 138 12.40 15.74 -2.82
C ASP A 138 13.55 16.71 -3.17
N ALA A 139 14.43 16.31 -4.09
CA ALA A 139 15.50 17.17 -4.57
C ALA A 139 14.97 18.35 -5.38
N SER A 140 14.02 18.11 -6.28
CA SER A 140 13.40 19.16 -7.08
C SER A 140 12.64 20.16 -6.21
N VAL A 141 11.92 19.71 -5.18
CA VAL A 141 11.25 20.59 -4.21
C VAL A 141 12.27 21.50 -3.52
N ARG A 142 13.40 20.96 -3.02
CA ARG A 142 14.47 21.77 -2.42
C ARG A 142 15.08 22.77 -3.38
N HIS A 143 15.22 22.42 -4.66
CA HIS A 143 15.72 23.34 -5.68
C HIS A 143 14.74 24.49 -5.96
N LEU A 144 13.43 24.23 -5.95
CA LEU A 144 12.40 25.27 -6.05
C LEU A 144 12.35 26.17 -4.80
N GLU A 145 12.56 25.62 -3.61
CA GLU A 145 12.70 26.43 -2.39
C GLU A 145 13.91 27.35 -2.49
N TYR A 146 15.05 26.81 -2.94
CA TYR A 146 16.27 27.57 -3.14
C TYR A 146 16.11 28.66 -4.22
N SER A 147 15.43 28.36 -5.33
CA SER A 147 15.15 29.35 -6.39
C SER A 147 14.32 30.51 -5.84
N HIS A 148 13.32 30.23 -5.00
CA HIS A 148 12.53 31.25 -4.32
C HIS A 148 13.35 32.08 -3.32
N GLU A 149 14.23 31.46 -2.53
CA GLU A 149 15.13 32.20 -1.64
C GLU A 149 16.04 33.17 -2.40
N LEU A 150 16.56 32.74 -3.56
CA LEU A 150 17.39 33.58 -4.43
C LEU A 150 16.59 34.77 -4.95
N TRP A 151 15.33 34.56 -5.34
CA TRP A 151 14.41 35.63 -5.72
C TRP A 151 14.20 36.63 -4.57
N GLU A 152 13.88 36.17 -3.37
CA GLU A 152 13.69 37.04 -2.20
C GLU A 152 14.96 37.85 -1.87
N LYS A 153 16.12 37.21 -1.92
CA LYS A 153 17.42 37.87 -1.72
C LYS A 153 17.65 38.94 -2.79
N SER A 154 17.35 38.64 -4.06
CA SER A 154 17.49 39.59 -5.16
C SER A 154 16.61 40.83 -4.99
N ARG A 155 15.40 40.69 -4.44
CA ARG A 155 14.48 41.82 -4.21
C ARG A 155 14.98 42.80 -3.15
N LYS A 156 15.77 42.31 -2.19
CA LYS A 156 16.38 43.13 -1.12
C LYS A 156 17.62 43.89 -1.60
N LEU A 157 18.18 43.53 -2.76
CA LEU A 157 19.38 44.17 -3.30
C LEU A 157 19.05 45.43 -4.13
N PRO A 158 19.98 46.40 -4.18
CA PRO A 158 19.88 47.56 -5.06
C PRO A 158 19.72 47.17 -6.54
N PRO A 159 19.08 48.03 -7.36
CA PRO A 159 19.04 47.85 -8.80
C PRO A 159 20.47 47.75 -9.38
N GLY A 160 20.71 46.74 -10.22
CA GLY A 160 22.02 46.49 -10.85
C GLY A 160 22.88 45.39 -10.20
N THR A 161 22.62 45.00 -8.95
CA THR A 161 23.36 43.93 -8.25
C THR A 161 22.63 42.58 -8.24
N ARG A 162 21.44 42.53 -8.85
CA ARG A 162 20.52 41.37 -8.81
C ARG A 162 20.85 40.28 -9.83
N ALA A 163 21.53 40.65 -10.93
CA ALA A 163 21.80 39.78 -12.05
C ALA A 163 22.38 38.40 -11.67
N PRO A 164 23.43 38.28 -10.84
CA PRO A 164 23.99 36.98 -10.51
C PRO A 164 23.03 36.08 -9.71
N LEU A 165 22.17 36.65 -8.86
CA LEU A 165 21.16 35.87 -8.12
C LEU A 165 20.02 35.40 -9.03
N LEU A 166 19.62 36.24 -9.99
CA LEU A 166 18.59 35.88 -10.97
C LEU A 166 19.09 34.81 -11.96
N GLU A 167 20.37 34.84 -12.32
CA GLU A 167 21.01 33.81 -13.13
C GLU A 167 21.09 32.47 -12.39
N GLN A 168 21.57 32.48 -11.13
CA GLN A 168 21.56 31.28 -10.28
C GLN A 168 20.15 30.72 -10.08
N ARG A 169 19.16 31.61 -9.92
CA ARG A 169 17.77 31.23 -9.84
C ARG A 169 17.33 30.51 -11.12
N SER A 170 17.54 31.11 -12.30
CA SER A 170 17.15 30.48 -13.56
C SER A 170 17.80 29.11 -13.73
N ALA A 171 19.09 28.97 -13.42
CA ALA A 171 19.78 27.69 -13.49
C ALA A 171 19.17 26.62 -12.57
N ALA A 172 18.75 27.01 -11.36
CA ALA A 172 18.07 26.09 -10.45
C ALA A 172 16.70 25.64 -11.00
N VAL A 173 15.94 26.54 -11.60
CA VAL A 173 14.65 26.23 -12.23
C VAL A 173 14.84 25.34 -13.46
N ASP A 174 15.84 25.64 -14.30
CA ASP A 174 16.13 24.87 -15.50
C ASP A 174 16.52 23.41 -15.16
N GLU A 175 17.28 23.19 -14.08
CA GLU A 175 17.60 21.84 -13.58
C GLU A 175 16.33 21.08 -13.14
N VAL A 176 15.40 21.76 -12.47
CA VAL A 176 14.11 21.16 -12.09
C VAL A 176 13.31 20.79 -13.32
N VAL A 177 13.23 21.67 -14.33
CA VAL A 177 12.54 21.41 -15.61
C VAL A 177 13.13 20.16 -16.29
N LEU A 178 14.46 20.07 -16.36
CA LEU A 178 15.14 18.91 -16.95
C LEU A 178 14.82 17.62 -16.19
N THR A 179 14.85 17.68 -14.86
CA THR A 179 14.54 16.54 -13.98
C THR A 179 13.10 16.06 -14.17
N VAL A 180 12.13 16.98 -14.18
CA VAL A 180 10.71 16.66 -14.38
C VAL A 180 10.48 16.00 -15.74
N ASN A 181 11.07 16.55 -16.81
CA ASN A 181 10.95 15.97 -18.15
C ASN A 181 11.60 14.59 -18.22
N HIS A 182 12.72 14.37 -17.54
CA HIS A 182 13.37 13.07 -17.48
C HIS A 182 12.51 12.04 -16.72
N LEU A 183 11.90 12.44 -15.60
CA LEU A 183 10.98 11.61 -14.83
C LEU A 183 9.75 11.22 -15.65
N MET A 184 9.13 12.17 -16.35
CA MET A 184 7.99 11.89 -17.25
C MET A 184 8.35 10.82 -18.30
N ARG A 185 9.48 10.98 -19.01
CA ARG A 185 9.92 9.98 -20.00
C ARG A 185 10.25 8.62 -19.40
N THR A 186 10.62 8.58 -18.12
CA THR A 186 10.91 7.33 -17.41
C THR A 186 9.63 6.62 -17.02
N VAL A 187 8.63 7.37 -16.55
CA VAL A 187 7.26 6.88 -16.31
C VAL A 187 6.65 6.32 -17.58
N GLU A 188 6.67 7.10 -18.67
CA GLU A 188 6.10 6.69 -19.96
C GLU A 188 6.72 5.38 -20.44
N ARG A 189 8.05 5.24 -20.33
CA ARG A 189 8.76 4.01 -20.67
C ARG A 189 8.37 2.85 -19.75
N TYR A 190 8.25 3.08 -18.45
CA TYR A 190 7.82 2.05 -17.51
C TYR A 190 6.39 1.56 -17.81
N ASN A 191 5.46 2.49 -17.99
CA ASN A 191 4.06 2.18 -18.32
C ASN A 191 3.94 1.45 -19.67
N ALA A 192 4.72 1.86 -20.68
CA ALA A 192 4.76 1.17 -21.96
C ALA A 192 5.29 -0.27 -21.85
N LEU A 193 6.24 -0.53 -20.95
CA LEU A 193 6.73 -1.89 -20.69
C LEU A 193 5.67 -2.74 -19.98
N GLN A 194 4.96 -2.17 -19.01
CA GLN A 194 3.88 -2.86 -18.31
C GLN A 194 2.71 -3.20 -19.25
N ALA A 195 2.27 -2.25 -20.07
CA ALA A 195 1.21 -2.48 -21.06
C ALA A 195 1.58 -3.58 -22.08
N LYS A 196 2.86 -3.68 -22.48
CA LYS A 196 3.34 -4.78 -23.34
C LYS A 196 3.29 -6.14 -22.64
N ARG A 197 3.58 -6.17 -21.33
CA ARG A 197 3.54 -7.39 -20.54
C ARG A 197 2.10 -7.89 -20.37
N ASP A 198 1.16 -6.99 -20.07
CA ASP A 198 -0.26 -7.32 -19.96
C ASP A 198 -0.85 -7.80 -21.30
N ASN A 199 -0.37 -7.26 -22.44
CA ASN A 199 -0.76 -7.74 -23.77
C ASN A 199 -0.22 -9.14 -24.07
N ASN A 200 1.01 -9.46 -23.69
CA ASN A 200 1.56 -10.81 -23.85
C ASN A 200 0.77 -11.85 -23.04
N ASP A 201 0.36 -11.52 -21.81
CA ASP A 201 -0.47 -12.42 -21.00
C ASP A 201 -1.84 -12.69 -21.67
N ASN A 202 -2.40 -11.71 -22.38
CA ASN A 202 -3.61 -11.89 -23.19
C ASN A 202 -3.38 -12.76 -24.44
N GLU A 203 -2.23 -12.63 -25.12
CA GLU A 203 -1.86 -13.51 -26.22
C GLU A 203 -1.68 -14.96 -25.75
N ASP A 204 -1.11 -15.16 -24.56
CA ASP A 204 -0.94 -16.49 -23.96
C ASP A 204 -2.30 -17.11 -23.57
N LEU A 205 -3.23 -16.32 -23.04
CA LEU A 205 -4.62 -16.77 -22.80
C LEU A 205 -5.37 -17.10 -24.10
N ALA A 206 -5.15 -16.34 -25.17
CA ALA A 206 -5.75 -16.63 -26.47
C ALA A 206 -5.24 -17.97 -27.04
N LYS A 207 -3.93 -18.23 -26.95
CA LYS A 207 -3.35 -19.52 -27.35
C LYS A 207 -3.87 -20.69 -26.53
N LEU A 208 -3.96 -20.54 -25.20
CA LEU A 208 -4.51 -21.58 -24.32
C LEU A 208 -5.97 -21.93 -24.65
N ARG A 209 -6.78 -20.95 -25.07
CA ARG A 209 -8.16 -21.19 -25.55
C ARG A 209 -8.18 -21.95 -26.86
N GLU A 210 -7.33 -21.57 -27.80
CA GLU A 210 -7.23 -22.23 -29.10
C GLU A 210 -6.74 -23.69 -28.96
N GLU A 211 -5.80 -23.96 -28.05
CA GLU A 211 -5.36 -25.31 -27.69
C GLU A 211 -6.47 -26.14 -27.03
N LEU A 212 -7.28 -25.53 -26.16
CA LEU A 212 -8.42 -26.18 -25.52
C LEU A 212 -9.50 -26.56 -26.56
N ASP A 213 -9.84 -25.64 -27.46
CA ASP A 213 -10.82 -25.87 -28.53
C ASP A 213 -10.34 -26.97 -29.48
N ALA A 214 -9.05 -26.99 -29.83
CA ALA A 214 -8.45 -28.06 -30.62
C ALA A 214 -8.55 -29.42 -29.90
N THR A 215 -8.36 -29.44 -28.57
CA THR A 215 -8.46 -30.66 -27.77
C THR A 215 -9.90 -31.18 -27.72
N ILE A 216 -10.90 -30.29 -27.58
CA ILE A 216 -12.32 -30.63 -27.59
C ILE A 216 -12.72 -31.20 -28.97
N GLU A 217 -12.24 -30.59 -30.06
CA GLU A 217 -12.53 -31.05 -31.41
C GLU A 217 -11.91 -32.44 -31.70
N VAL A 218 -10.72 -32.70 -31.19
CA VAL A 218 -10.09 -34.04 -31.28
C VAL A 218 -10.90 -35.06 -30.47
N ALA A 219 -11.34 -34.71 -29.27
CA ALA A 219 -12.20 -35.58 -28.45
C ALA A 219 -13.53 -35.87 -29.15
N ARG A 220 -14.19 -34.86 -29.72
CA ARG A 220 -15.43 -34.99 -30.49
C ARG A 220 -15.27 -35.94 -31.68
N ARG A 221 -14.20 -35.81 -32.46
CA ARG A 221 -13.92 -36.72 -33.58
C ARG A 221 -13.60 -38.13 -33.14
N ALA A 222 -12.97 -38.31 -31.98
CA ALA A 222 -12.70 -39.63 -31.42
C ALA A 222 -14.02 -40.32 -31.03
N ASP A 223 -14.93 -39.59 -30.39
CA ASP A 223 -16.27 -40.08 -30.03
C ASP A 223 -17.10 -40.44 -31.28
N GLU A 224 -17.16 -39.56 -32.29
CA GLU A 224 -17.85 -39.84 -33.56
C GLU A 224 -17.29 -41.08 -34.27
N ARG A 225 -15.96 -41.28 -34.20
CA ARG A 225 -15.32 -42.46 -34.77
C ARG A 225 -15.66 -43.73 -33.98
N MET A 226 -15.73 -43.66 -32.66
CA MET A 226 -16.18 -44.77 -31.82
C MET A 226 -17.66 -45.12 -32.08
N GLU A 227 -18.52 -44.12 -32.27
CA GLU A 227 -19.94 -44.30 -32.58
C GLU A 227 -20.12 -44.95 -33.96
N SER A 228 -19.40 -44.48 -34.98
CA SER A 228 -19.42 -45.09 -36.33
C SER A 228 -18.89 -46.54 -36.37
N LEU A 229 -17.96 -46.89 -35.46
CA LEU A 229 -17.47 -48.26 -35.31
C LEU A 229 -18.46 -49.15 -34.52
N GLY A 230 -19.33 -48.56 -33.72
CA GLY A 230 -20.43 -49.24 -33.03
C GLY A 230 -21.61 -49.56 -33.95
N GLU A 231 -21.88 -48.73 -34.95
CA GLU A 231 -23.00 -48.91 -35.89
C GLU A 231 -22.76 -50.00 -36.96
N SER A 232 -21.50 -50.31 -37.29
CA SER A 232 -21.15 -51.24 -38.40
C SER A 232 -21.08 -52.74 -37.99
N ARG A 233 -21.86 -53.15 -36.99
CA ARG A 233 -22.02 -54.57 -36.60
C ARG A 233 -23.49 -54.97 -36.47
N VAL A 234 -24.25 -54.78 -37.54
CA VAL A 234 -25.41 -55.64 -37.78
C VAL A 234 -24.89 -56.87 -38.52
N TYR A 235 -24.64 -57.94 -37.78
CA TYR A 235 -24.40 -59.27 -38.35
C TYR A 235 -25.65 -59.68 -39.12
N ASP A 236 -25.56 -59.86 -40.44
CA ASP A 236 -26.61 -60.46 -41.24
C ASP A 236 -26.48 -61.99 -41.12
N GLU A 237 -27.38 -62.61 -40.36
CA GLU A 237 -27.37 -64.04 -40.01
C GLU A 237 -27.66 -64.97 -41.20
N LYS A 238 -27.78 -64.45 -42.42
CA LYS A 238 -28.13 -65.21 -43.63
C LYS A 238 -26.94 -65.68 -44.48
N GLU A 239 -25.70 -65.37 -44.09
CA GLU A 239 -24.51 -65.76 -44.86
C GLU A 239 -23.94 -67.15 -44.47
N PHE A 240 -24.62 -67.88 -43.57
CA PHE A 240 -24.16 -69.18 -43.07
C PHE A 240 -25.20 -70.32 -43.12
N GLU A 241 -26.23 -70.24 -43.97
CA GLU A 241 -27.07 -71.39 -44.34
C GLU A 241 -26.68 -72.03 -45.68
#